data_AF-A0A3Q0FKT0-F1
#
_entry.id   AF-A0A3Q0FKT0-F1
#
_cell.length_a   1.000
_cell.length_b   1.000
_cell.length_c   1.000
_cell.angle_alpha   90.00
_cell.angle_beta   90.00
_cell.angle_gamma   90.00
#
_symmetry.space_group_name_H-M   'P 1'
#
loop_
_entity.id
_entity.type
_entity.pdbx_description
1 polymer ?
#
loop_
_entity_poly.entity_id
_entity_poly.type
_entity_poly.pdbx_seq_one_letter_code
_entity_poly.pdbx_strand_id
1 'polypeptide(L)'
;MPEMTENETPSKKQHRKKNRETHNAVERHRKKKINAGINRIGELIPCSPALKQLNARRGVSEGAVIQDSWVLVPALPLTSKNMILDQAFKYITEMKRQNDELLLNGGNSEQAEEIKKLRKQLDELQKENGRYIELLKANDICLYDDPTIHWKGNLKNAKK
;
A
#
# COMPACT_ATOMS: atom_id res chain seq x y z
N MET A 1 -53.94 -43.34 -44.51
CA MET A 1 -52.65 -42.99 -43.89
C MET A 1 -52.86 -41.74 -43.04
N PRO A 2 -52.74 -41.77 -41.71
CA PRO A 2 -52.88 -40.56 -40.91
C PRO A 2 -51.57 -39.79 -40.80
N GLU A 3 -51.72 -38.47 -40.92
CA GLU A 3 -50.75 -37.39 -40.85
C GLU A 3 -50.11 -37.28 -39.45
N MET A 4 -48.78 -37.31 -39.39
CA MET A 4 -48.00 -37.23 -38.14
C MET A 4 -47.84 -35.78 -37.70
N THR A 5 -48.85 -35.24 -37.01
CA THR A 5 -48.70 -33.95 -36.31
C THR A 5 -47.85 -34.17 -35.06
N GLU A 6 -46.60 -33.69 -35.09
CA GLU A 6 -45.70 -33.65 -33.95
C GLU A 6 -46.27 -32.72 -32.87
N ASN A 7 -47.01 -33.30 -31.93
CA ASN A 7 -47.50 -32.61 -30.75
C ASN A 7 -46.34 -32.41 -29.77
N GLU A 8 -45.77 -31.19 -29.73
CA GLU A 8 -44.80 -30.81 -28.70
C GLU A 8 -45.42 -30.92 -27.29
N THR A 9 -45.14 -32.03 -26.61
CA THR A 9 -45.60 -32.29 -25.24
C THR A 9 -45.21 -31.15 -24.25
N PRO A 10 -46.12 -30.71 -23.36
CA PRO A 10 -45.93 -29.55 -22.46
C PRO A 10 -44.68 -29.60 -21.56
N SER A 11 -44.21 -30.80 -21.23
CA SER A 11 -43.07 -31.05 -20.35
C SER A 11 -41.73 -30.55 -20.92
N LYS A 12 -41.52 -30.67 -22.25
CA LYS A 12 -40.30 -30.17 -22.91
C LYS A 12 -40.19 -28.64 -22.85
N LYS A 13 -41.31 -27.92 -22.97
CA LYS A 13 -41.38 -26.45 -22.87
C LYS A 13 -41.08 -25.97 -21.45
N GLN A 14 -41.57 -26.68 -20.43
CA GLN A 14 -41.25 -26.38 -19.03
C GLN A 14 -39.78 -26.62 -18.69
N HIS A 15 -39.18 -27.70 -19.19
CA HIS A 15 -37.76 -27.99 -19.00
C HIS A 15 -36.87 -26.90 -19.64
N ARG A 16 -37.19 -26.47 -20.87
CA ARG A 16 -36.49 -25.37 -21.55
C ARG A 16 -36.60 -24.05 -20.78
N LYS A 17 -37.75 -23.77 -20.16
CA LYS A 17 -37.96 -22.58 -19.31
C LYS A 17 -37.10 -22.61 -18.04
N LYS A 18 -37.09 -23.74 -17.32
CA LYS A 18 -36.24 -23.93 -16.13
C LYS A 18 -34.75 -23.78 -16.46
N ASN A 19 -34.30 -24.33 -17.59
CA ASN A 19 -32.91 -24.19 -18.04
C ASN A 19 -32.54 -22.74 -18.40
N ARG A 20 -33.49 -21.96 -18.91
CA ARG A 20 -33.29 -20.52 -19.16
C ARG A 20 -33.20 -19.74 -17.85
N GLU A 21 -34.00 -20.09 -16.86
CA GLU A 21 -34.00 -19.44 -15.54
C GLU A 21 -32.71 -19.70 -14.77
N THR A 22 -32.20 -20.94 -14.79
CA THR A 22 -30.91 -21.29 -14.18
C THR A 22 -29.76 -20.57 -14.86
N HIS A 23 -29.72 -20.55 -16.21
CA HIS A 23 -28.73 -19.78 -16.97
C HIS A 23 -28.79 -18.29 -16.64
N ASN A 24 -29.99 -17.70 -16.60
CA ASN A 24 -30.18 -16.29 -16.27
C ASN A 24 -29.74 -15.97 -14.83
N ALA A 25 -29.97 -16.87 -13.88
CA ALA A 25 -29.53 -16.70 -12.50
C ALA A 25 -28.00 -16.69 -12.40
N VAL A 26 -27.32 -17.62 -13.10
CA VAL A 26 -25.86 -17.67 -13.19
C VAL A 26 -25.32 -16.37 -13.80
N GLU A 27 -25.92 -15.91 -14.91
CA GLU A 27 -25.46 -14.69 -15.58
C GLU A 27 -25.70 -13.43 -14.73
N ARG A 28 -26.81 -13.36 -14.00
CA ARG A 28 -27.04 -12.28 -13.01
C ARG A 28 -25.99 -12.29 -11.92
N HIS A 29 -25.65 -13.47 -11.38
CA HIS A 29 -24.62 -13.60 -10.36
C HIS A 29 -23.25 -13.15 -10.88
N ARG A 30 -22.88 -13.61 -12.09
CA ARG A 30 -21.64 -13.18 -12.77
C ARG A 30 -21.58 -11.67 -12.94
N LYS A 31 -22.64 -11.05 -13.47
CA LYS A 31 -22.74 -9.58 -13.63
C LYS A 31 -22.63 -8.85 -12.30
N LYS A 32 -23.25 -9.36 -11.23
CA LYS A 32 -23.15 -8.78 -9.89
C LYS A 32 -21.70 -8.80 -9.38
N LYS A 33 -20.99 -9.92 -9.56
CA LYS A 33 -19.57 -10.05 -9.19
C LYS A 33 -18.68 -9.08 -9.97
N ILE A 34 -18.90 -8.94 -11.27
CA ILE A 34 -18.16 -7.99 -12.12
C ILE A 34 -18.39 -6.56 -11.67
N ASN A 35 -19.65 -6.17 -11.43
CA ASN A 35 -19.98 -4.82 -11.00
C ASN A 35 -19.37 -4.50 -9.63
N ALA A 36 -19.40 -5.45 -8.71
CA ALA A 36 -18.74 -5.29 -7.41
C ALA A 36 -17.22 -5.10 -7.55
N GLY A 37 -16.58 -5.85 -8.44
CA GLY A 37 -15.15 -5.68 -8.75
C GLY A 37 -14.82 -4.31 -9.33
N ILE A 38 -15.61 -3.81 -10.29
CA ILE A 38 -15.41 -2.49 -10.88
C ILE A 38 -15.57 -1.38 -9.82
N ASN A 39 -16.58 -1.48 -8.96
CA ASN A 39 -16.78 -0.50 -7.89
C ASN A 39 -15.60 -0.47 -6.91
N ARG A 40 -15.10 -1.64 -6.51
CA ARG A 40 -13.92 -1.75 -5.64
C ARG A 40 -12.67 -1.14 -6.27
N ILE A 41 -12.49 -1.30 -7.58
CA ILE A 41 -11.41 -0.63 -8.31
C ILE A 41 -11.59 0.89 -8.26
N GLY A 42 -12.82 1.37 -8.44
CA GLY A 42 -13.15 2.80 -8.36
C GLY A 42 -12.80 3.44 -7.01
N GLU A 43 -12.94 2.71 -5.90
CA GLU A 43 -12.57 3.17 -4.56
C GLU A 43 -11.06 3.32 -4.34
N LEU A 44 -10.24 2.57 -5.09
CA LEU A 44 -8.77 2.55 -4.94
C LEU A 44 -8.06 3.59 -5.82
N ILE A 45 -8.74 4.13 -6.83
CA ILE A 45 -8.14 5.09 -7.75
C ILE A 45 -8.18 6.47 -7.12
N PRO A 46 -7.05 7.20 -7.04
CA PRO A 46 -7.05 8.57 -6.55
C PRO A 46 -8.04 9.40 -7.37
N CYS A 47 -9.04 9.97 -6.71
CA CYS A 47 -10.05 10.81 -7.36
C CYS A 47 -9.35 11.94 -8.13
N SER A 48 -9.39 11.87 -9.46
CA SER A 48 -9.07 12.99 -10.33
C SER A 48 -9.83 14.22 -9.80
N PRO A 49 -9.16 15.36 -9.53
CA PRO A 49 -9.74 16.58 -8.97
C PRO A 49 -11.09 17.03 -9.58
N ALA A 50 -11.42 16.56 -10.78
CA ALA A 50 -12.72 16.71 -11.42
C ALA A 50 -13.92 16.18 -10.60
N LEU A 51 -13.78 15.11 -9.81
CA LEU A 51 -14.90 14.54 -9.03
C LEU A 51 -15.22 15.37 -7.78
N LYS A 52 -14.19 15.93 -7.13
CA LYS A 52 -14.38 16.87 -6.01
C LYS A 52 -15.01 18.19 -6.51
N GLN A 53 -14.62 18.68 -7.70
CA GLN A 53 -15.22 19.88 -8.29
C GLN A 53 -16.68 19.69 -8.74
N LEU A 54 -17.06 18.52 -9.27
CA LEU A 54 -18.45 18.24 -9.64
C LEU A 54 -19.38 18.12 -8.43
N ASN A 55 -18.86 17.61 -7.30
CA ASN A 55 -19.57 17.59 -6.03
C ASN A 55 -19.63 18.97 -5.38
N ALA A 56 -18.56 19.79 -5.46
CA ALA A 56 -18.56 21.16 -4.96
C ALA A 56 -19.43 22.13 -5.79
N ARG A 57 -19.64 21.86 -7.09
CA ARG A 57 -20.54 22.63 -7.96
C ARG A 57 -22.02 22.30 -7.77
N ARG A 58 -22.36 21.16 -7.17
CA ARG A 58 -23.73 20.85 -6.71
C ARG A 58 -23.81 21.22 -5.24
N GLY A 59 -24.08 22.50 -4.96
CA GLY A 59 -24.11 23.06 -3.61
C GLY A 59 -25.05 22.31 -2.66
N VAL A 60 -24.54 21.31 -1.97
CA VAL A 60 -25.15 20.77 -0.76
C VAL A 60 -24.25 21.24 0.38
N SER A 61 -24.59 22.40 0.94
CA SER A 61 -24.03 22.84 2.20
C SER A 61 -24.45 21.87 3.30
N GLU A 62 -23.50 21.47 4.15
CA GLU A 62 -23.77 20.70 5.37
C GLU A 62 -24.87 21.42 6.17
N GLY A 63 -26.05 20.79 6.29
CA GLY A 63 -27.16 21.30 7.11
C GLY A 63 -28.47 21.66 6.39
N ALA A 64 -28.65 21.37 5.10
CA ALA A 64 -29.95 21.61 4.45
C ALA A 64 -30.98 20.50 4.78
N VAL A 65 -31.98 20.83 5.60
CA VAL A 65 -33.20 20.01 5.77
C VAL A 65 -34.12 20.29 4.58
N ILE A 66 -34.20 19.33 3.64
CA ILE A 66 -35.13 19.40 2.52
C ILE A 66 -36.44 18.74 2.96
N GLN A 67 -37.45 19.57 3.19
CA GLN A 67 -38.83 19.16 3.36
C GLN A 67 -39.41 18.76 1.99
N ASP A 68 -40.19 17.69 2.01
CA ASP A 68 -41.03 17.12 0.94
C ASP A 68 -40.34 16.28 -0.16
N SER A 69 -40.37 14.97 0.12
CA SER A 69 -40.68 13.89 -0.82
C SER A 69 -39.84 13.80 -2.11
N TRP A 70 -38.55 13.45 -1.98
CA TRP A 70 -37.91 12.56 -2.95
C TRP A 70 -37.00 11.58 -2.19
N VAL A 71 -37.25 10.29 -2.43
CA VAL A 71 -36.52 9.13 -1.91
C VAL A 71 -35.02 9.42 -1.85
N LEU A 72 -34.38 9.13 -0.70
CA LEU A 72 -32.92 9.07 -0.60
C LEU A 72 -32.37 8.21 -1.75
N VAL A 73 -31.88 8.85 -2.80
CA VAL A 73 -31.06 8.21 -3.83
C VAL A 73 -29.68 8.12 -3.20
N PRO A 74 -29.20 6.94 -2.78
CA PRO A 74 -27.82 6.83 -2.32
C PRO A 74 -26.94 7.24 -3.48
N ALA A 75 -25.91 8.05 -3.20
CA ALA A 75 -24.93 8.52 -4.15
C ALA A 75 -24.56 7.42 -5.17
N LEU A 76 -25.13 7.49 -6.37
CA LEU A 76 -24.67 6.65 -7.46
C LEU A 76 -23.26 7.14 -7.80
N PRO A 77 -22.23 6.26 -7.80
CA PRO A 77 -20.89 6.66 -8.22
C PRO A 77 -21.01 7.24 -9.64
N LEU A 78 -20.72 8.53 -9.77
CA LEU A 78 -20.90 9.32 -10.99
C LEU A 78 -19.86 8.99 -12.08
N THR A 79 -19.21 7.83 -11.98
CA THR A 79 -18.17 7.37 -12.90
C THR A 79 -18.71 6.16 -13.67
N SER A 80 -18.72 6.28 -14.99
CA SER A 80 -19.11 5.15 -15.84
C SER A 80 -18.11 4.00 -15.62
N LYS A 81 -18.56 2.74 -15.80
CA LYS A 81 -17.67 1.57 -15.68
C LYS A 81 -16.45 1.70 -16.58
N ASN A 82 -16.60 2.24 -17.78
CA ASN A 82 -15.50 2.46 -18.70
C ASN A 82 -14.55 3.55 -18.17
N MET A 83 -15.07 4.62 -17.57
CA MET A 83 -14.23 5.64 -16.94
C MET A 83 -13.41 5.09 -15.77
N ILE A 84 -14.01 4.22 -14.95
CA ILE A 84 -13.29 3.55 -13.85
C ILE A 84 -12.17 2.69 -14.42
N LEU A 85 -12.46 1.89 -15.45
CA LEU A 85 -11.47 1.00 -16.07
C LEU A 85 -10.34 1.78 -16.77
N ASP A 86 -10.66 2.86 -17.48
CA ASP A 86 -9.67 3.72 -18.14
C ASP A 86 -8.75 4.40 -17.11
N GLN A 87 -9.33 4.91 -16.02
CA GLN A 87 -8.55 5.53 -14.96
C GLN A 87 -7.72 4.51 -14.18
N ALA A 88 -8.24 3.29 -13.98
CA ALA A 88 -7.50 2.17 -13.40
C ALA A 88 -6.27 1.84 -14.24
N PHE A 89 -6.43 1.74 -15.56
CA PHE A 89 -5.35 1.44 -16.48
C PHE A 89 -4.23 2.48 -16.40
N LYS A 90 -4.60 3.77 -16.45
CA LYS A 90 -3.65 4.88 -16.32
C LYS A 90 -2.92 4.83 -14.98
N TYR A 91 -3.66 4.61 -13.90
CA TYR A 91 -3.09 4.56 -12.56
C TYR A 91 -2.14 3.37 -12.37
N ILE A 92 -2.52 2.16 -12.82
CA ILE A 92 -1.65 0.98 -12.76
C ILE A 92 -0.37 1.21 -13.56
N THR A 93 -0.48 1.81 -14.75
CA THR A 93 0.68 2.10 -15.61
C THR A 93 1.62 3.07 -14.93
N GLU A 94 1.09 4.14 -14.35
CA GLU A 94 1.90 5.13 -13.63
C GLU A 94 2.52 4.55 -12.35
N MET A 95 1.79 3.78 -11.56
CA MET A 95 2.32 3.14 -10.36
C MET A 95 3.42 2.12 -10.68
N LYS A 96 3.31 1.39 -11.80
CA LYS A 96 4.38 0.50 -12.27
C LYS A 96 5.62 1.30 -12.66
N ARG A 97 5.44 2.38 -13.43
CA ARG A 97 6.54 3.29 -13.80
C ARG A 97 7.23 3.88 -12.58
N GLN A 98 6.47 4.34 -11.59
CA GLN A 98 7.01 4.87 -10.32
C GLN A 98 7.76 3.81 -9.53
N ASN A 99 7.24 2.58 -9.48
CA ASN A 99 7.95 1.48 -8.83
C ASN A 99 9.26 1.14 -9.55
N ASP A 100 9.26 1.10 -10.89
CA ASP A 100 10.46 0.85 -11.68
C ASP A 100 11.48 1.99 -11.51
N GLU A 101 11.00 3.24 -11.45
CA GLU A 101 11.83 4.42 -11.17
C GLU A 101 12.38 4.41 -9.74
N LEU A 102 11.59 3.98 -8.74
CA LEU A 102 12.06 3.77 -7.36
C LEU A 102 13.05 2.61 -7.26
N LEU A 103 12.97 1.60 -8.12
CA LEU A 103 13.95 0.53 -8.18
C LEU A 103 15.26 0.99 -8.83
N LEU A 104 15.18 1.90 -9.81
CA LEU A 104 16.35 2.48 -10.49
C LEU A 104 17.01 3.61 -9.67
N ASN A 105 16.23 4.39 -8.93
CA ASN A 105 16.67 5.52 -8.10
C ASN A 105 16.64 5.20 -6.58
N GLY A 106 16.47 3.93 -6.21
CA GLY A 106 16.20 3.43 -4.85
C GLY A 106 17.35 3.52 -3.85
N GLY A 107 18.30 4.41 -4.09
CA GLY A 107 19.17 4.97 -3.09
C GLY A 107 19.55 6.37 -3.55
N ASN A 108 19.29 7.39 -2.74
CA ASN A 108 19.97 8.67 -2.93
C ASN A 108 21.46 8.35 -2.90
N SER A 109 22.16 8.55 -4.02
CA SER A 109 23.57 8.19 -4.16
C SER A 109 24.40 8.74 -3.01
N GLU A 110 24.03 9.92 -2.52
CA GLU A 110 24.65 10.57 -1.36
C GLU A 110 24.41 9.81 -0.06
N GLN A 111 23.19 9.29 0.18
CA GLN A 111 22.88 8.48 1.36
C GLN A 111 23.63 7.14 1.32
N ALA A 112 23.73 6.52 0.14
CA ALA A 112 24.49 5.28 -0.01
C ALA A 112 25.98 5.48 0.25
N GLU A 113 26.56 6.58 -0.25
CA GLU A 113 27.95 6.94 0.02
C GLU A 113 28.18 7.34 1.48
N GLU A 114 27.26 8.07 2.10
CA GLU A 114 27.35 8.41 3.53
C GLU A 114 27.25 7.16 4.42
N ILE A 115 26.39 6.19 4.08
CA ILE A 115 26.32 4.90 4.78
C ILE A 115 27.65 4.14 4.64
N LYS A 116 28.26 4.12 3.46
CA LYS A 116 29.58 3.49 3.26
C LYS A 116 30.67 4.18 4.08
N LYS A 117 30.68 5.51 4.08
CA LYS A 117 31.64 6.33 4.84
C LYS A 117 31.49 6.11 6.35
N LEU A 118 30.27 6.19 6.88
CA LEU A 118 30.00 5.97 8.30
C LEU A 118 30.39 4.55 8.75
N ARG A 119 30.12 3.53 7.92
CA ARG A 119 30.56 2.15 8.20
C ARG A 119 32.08 2.03 8.24
N LYS A 120 32.79 2.70 7.34
CA LYS A 120 34.26 2.72 7.33
C LYS A 120 34.82 3.39 8.59
N GLN A 121 34.26 4.55 8.97
CA GLN A 121 34.67 5.25 10.20
C GLN A 121 34.42 4.41 11.45
N LEU A 122 33.31 3.66 11.50
CA LEU A 122 33.02 2.77 12.62
C LEU A 122 34.04 1.62 12.72
N ASP A 123 34.40 1.01 11.59
CA ASP A 123 35.43 -0.05 11.56
C ASP A 123 36.81 0.46 11.99
N GLU A 124 37.18 1.66 11.56
CA GLU A 124 38.43 2.32 11.96
C GLU A 124 38.44 2.62 13.47
N LEU A 125 37.37 3.22 14.01
CA LEU A 125 37.24 3.49 15.45
C LEU A 125 37.22 2.21 16.29
N GLN A 126 36.57 1.15 15.81
CA GLN A 126 36.55 -0.14 16.50
C GLN A 126 37.94 -0.78 16.53
N LYS A 127 38.69 -0.73 15.43
CA LYS A 127 40.09 -1.19 15.37
C LYS A 127 40.97 -0.37 16.30
N GLU A 128 40.82 0.95 16.31
CA GLU A 128 41.61 1.83 17.17
C GLU A 128 41.30 1.58 18.65
N ASN A 129 40.02 1.47 19.00
CA ASN A 129 39.60 1.10 20.36
C ASN A 129 40.14 -0.28 20.76
N GLY A 130 40.13 -1.25 19.83
CA GLY A 130 40.77 -2.56 20.03
C GLY A 130 42.26 -2.45 20.34
N ARG A 131 42.99 -1.61 19.60
CA ARG A 131 44.41 -1.33 19.86
C ARG A 131 44.65 -0.68 21.22
N TYR A 132 43.82 0.28 21.61
CA TYR A 132 43.93 0.90 22.95
C TYR A 132 43.66 -0.13 24.05
N ILE A 133 42.67 -1.01 23.87
CA ILE A 133 42.39 -2.09 24.83
C ILE A 133 43.57 -3.06 24.94
N GLU A 134 44.19 -3.45 23.82
CA GLU A 134 45.38 -4.29 23.82
C GLU A 134 46.57 -3.62 24.51
N LEU A 135 46.78 -2.33 24.27
CA LEU A 135 47.82 -1.54 24.92
C LEU A 135 47.61 -1.48 26.43
N LEU A 136 46.40 -1.20 26.88
CA LEU A 136 46.06 -1.16 28.31
C LEU A 136 46.32 -2.53 28.96
N LYS A 137 45.86 -3.62 28.33
CA LYS A 137 46.12 -4.99 28.79
C LYS A 137 47.61 -5.33 28.87
N ALA A 138 48.39 -4.93 27.87
CA ALA A 138 49.83 -5.19 27.84
C ALA A 138 50.61 -4.44 28.93
N ASN A 139 50.02 -3.38 29.51
CA ASN A 139 50.58 -2.61 30.62
C ASN A 139 49.92 -2.95 31.96
N ASP A 140 49.13 -4.03 32.03
CA ASP A 140 48.37 -4.44 33.22
C ASP A 140 47.46 -3.32 33.78
N ILE A 141 46.93 -2.47 32.89
CA ILE A 141 45.97 -1.42 33.22
C ILE A 141 44.57 -1.92 32.88
N CYS A 142 43.68 -1.99 33.86
CA CYS A 142 42.28 -2.33 33.62
C CYS A 142 41.53 -1.10 33.10
N LEU A 143 40.73 -1.27 32.06
CA LEU A 143 39.95 -0.20 31.43
C LEU A 143 38.92 0.45 32.38
N TYR A 144 38.44 -0.30 33.38
CA TYR A 144 37.41 0.13 34.31
C TYR A 144 37.97 0.64 35.64
N ASP A 145 39.28 0.58 35.82
CA ASP A 145 39.92 1.08 37.02
C ASP A 145 39.89 2.62 37.04
N ASP A 146 39.87 3.19 38.25
CA ASP A 146 40.03 4.63 38.42
C ASP A 146 41.42 5.04 37.90
N PRO A 147 41.53 5.96 36.92
CA PRO A 147 42.82 6.34 36.31
C PRO A 147 43.87 6.81 37.32
N THR A 148 43.45 7.25 38.51
CA THR A 148 44.34 7.73 39.56
C THR A 148 45.11 6.62 40.27
N ILE A 149 44.69 5.35 40.21
CA ILE A 149 45.42 4.25 40.86
C ILE A 149 46.73 3.91 40.15
N HIS A 150 46.77 4.12 38.83
CA HIS A 150 47.96 3.92 38.01
C HIS A 150 48.87 5.16 38.03
N TRP A 151 48.37 6.29 38.56
CA TRP A 151 49.12 7.53 38.67
C TRP A 151 50.14 7.46 39.82
N LYS A 152 51.39 7.16 39.49
CA LYS A 152 52.53 7.33 40.41
C LYS A 152 52.92 8.80 40.50
N GLY A 153 52.10 9.59 41.17
CA GLY A 153 52.43 10.96 41.53
C GLY A 153 53.75 11.03 42.31
N ASN A 154 54.41 12.19 42.28
CA ASN A 154 55.66 12.40 43.01
C ASN A 154 55.33 12.59 44.51
N LEU A 155 55.11 11.49 45.24
CA LEU A 155 54.98 11.46 46.70
C LEU A 155 56.33 11.86 47.31
N LYS A 156 56.59 13.16 47.33
CA LYS A 156 57.69 13.74 48.08
C LYS A 156 57.46 13.39 49.55
N ASN A 157 58.38 12.62 50.12
CA ASN A 157 58.44 12.20 51.51
C ASN A 157 57.88 13.25 52.48
N ALA A 158 56.66 13.03 52.98
CA ALA A 158 56.21 13.67 54.21
C ALA A 158 56.97 13.00 55.36
N LYS A 159 58.15 13.52 55.68
CA LYS A 159 58.87 13.16 56.91
C LYS A 159 58.11 13.77 58.10
N LYS A 160 57.70 12.88 59.01
CA LYS A 160 57.30 13.05 60.42
C LYS A 160 56.31 14.17 60.76
#